data_AF-A0A928VRN1-F1
#
_entry.id   AF-A0A928VRN1-F1
#
_cell.length_a   1.000
_cell.length_b   1.000
_cell.length_c   1.000
_cell.angle_alpha   90.00
_cell.angle_beta   90.00
_cell.angle_gamma   90.00
#
_symmetry.space_group_name_H-M   'P 1'
#
loop_
_entity.id
_entity.type
_entity.pdbx_description
1 polymer ?
#
loop_
_entity_poly.entity_id
_entity_poly.type
_entity_poly.pdbx_seq_one_letter_code
_entity_poly.pdbx_strand_id
1 'polypeptide(L)'
;MLANLAAQFPHVQIVSLEHDTHWFEDTKNQLPAPLPSNFHLHHTPLTHIQLQSPQRDADAGDAHTQQWYDYFPRTQPLCELLLVDGPPGSSSSFARLPAPYMIPMATGGCVVIDDYERDEEQAIVRRWLADLGLELMDIVEFNTTLAVLRKPRWAGLEVKWRRLKN
;
A
#
# COMPACT_ATOMS: atom_id res chain seq x y z
N MET A 1 -1.67 -2.74 -18.47
CA MET A 1 -0.88 -3.63 -17.57
C MET A 1 -1.79 -4.44 -16.64
N LEU A 2 -2.67 -3.81 -15.86
CA LEU A 2 -3.50 -4.48 -14.84
C LEU A 2 -4.48 -5.55 -15.38
N ALA A 3 -5.18 -5.31 -16.51
CA ALA A 3 -6.01 -6.35 -17.14
C ALA A 3 -5.22 -7.60 -17.56
N ASN A 4 -3.99 -7.40 -18.04
CA ASN A 4 -3.16 -8.52 -18.48
C ASN A 4 -2.74 -9.38 -17.29
N LEU A 5 -2.53 -8.79 -16.10
CA LEU A 5 -2.30 -9.56 -14.87
C LEU A 5 -3.52 -10.40 -14.51
N ALA A 6 -4.73 -9.84 -14.57
CA ALA A 6 -5.95 -10.57 -14.25
C ALA A 6 -6.17 -11.79 -15.17
N ALA A 7 -5.90 -11.63 -16.47
CA ALA A 7 -5.99 -12.71 -17.45
C ALA A 7 -4.90 -13.79 -17.26
N GLN A 8 -3.68 -13.39 -16.87
CA GLN A 8 -2.58 -14.32 -16.62
C GLN A 8 -2.74 -15.10 -15.32
N PHE A 9 -3.43 -14.51 -14.32
CA PHE A 9 -3.62 -15.10 -13.00
C PHE A 9 -5.12 -15.25 -12.66
N PRO A 10 -5.87 -16.15 -13.34
CA PRO A 10 -7.32 -16.27 -13.20
C PRO A 10 -7.78 -16.69 -11.79
N HIS A 11 -6.88 -17.23 -10.97
CA HIS A 11 -7.14 -17.63 -9.59
C HIS A 11 -6.83 -16.54 -8.55
N VAL A 12 -6.21 -15.43 -8.97
CA VAL A 12 -5.86 -14.31 -8.09
C VAL A 12 -6.93 -13.23 -8.22
N GLN A 13 -7.44 -12.76 -7.08
CA GLN A 13 -8.30 -11.59 -7.04
C GLN A 13 -7.44 -10.33 -7.12
N ILE A 14 -7.76 -9.44 -8.05
CA ILE A 14 -7.07 -8.16 -8.26
C ILE A 14 -8.06 -7.04 -8.01
N VAL A 15 -7.67 -6.12 -7.13
CA VAL A 15 -8.43 -4.91 -6.80
C VAL A 15 -7.55 -3.71 -7.13
N SER A 16 -8.06 -2.80 -7.94
CA SER A 16 -7.40 -1.54 -8.30
C SER A 16 -8.21 -0.36 -7.80
N LEU A 17 -7.55 0.59 -7.15
CA LEU A 17 -8.15 1.81 -6.63
C LEU A 17 -7.68 3.00 -7.48
N GLU A 18 -8.62 3.76 -8.02
CA GLU A 18 -8.32 4.97 -8.79
C GLU A 18 -9.11 6.15 -8.24
N HIS A 19 -8.43 7.24 -7.92
CA HIS A 19 -9.04 8.43 -7.34
C HIS A 19 -9.47 9.46 -8.37
N ASP A 20 -8.80 9.49 -9.52
CA ASP A 20 -9.04 10.49 -10.55
C ASP A 20 -10.02 9.95 -11.59
N THR A 21 -11.09 10.71 -11.82
CA THR A 21 -12.16 10.30 -12.74
C THR A 21 -11.67 10.14 -14.18
N HIS A 22 -10.74 10.97 -14.63
CA HIS A 22 -10.18 10.87 -15.97
C HIS A 22 -9.37 9.58 -16.12
N TRP A 23 -8.46 9.30 -15.18
CA TRP A 23 -7.67 8.06 -15.20
C TRP A 23 -8.51 6.80 -15.00
N PHE A 24 -9.59 6.88 -14.22
CA PHE A 24 -10.52 5.76 -14.04
C PHE A 24 -11.20 5.39 -15.36
N GLU A 25 -11.77 6.37 -16.07
CA GLU A 25 -12.45 6.12 -17.34
C GLU A 25 -11.45 5.72 -18.43
N ASP A 26 -10.27 6.34 -18.48
CA ASP A 26 -9.20 5.96 -19.42
C ASP A 26 -8.70 4.54 -19.18
N THR A 27 -8.53 4.14 -17.91
CA THR A 27 -8.17 2.77 -17.56
C THR A 27 -9.28 1.83 -18.01
N LYS A 28 -10.53 2.11 -17.64
CA LYS A 28 -11.70 1.29 -18.00
C LYS A 28 -11.84 1.10 -19.51
N ASN A 29 -11.58 2.13 -20.31
CA ASN A 29 -11.61 2.07 -21.78
C ASN A 29 -10.48 1.20 -22.38
N GLN A 30 -9.39 0.98 -21.65
CA GLN A 30 -8.29 0.10 -22.05
C GLN A 30 -8.47 -1.36 -21.61
N LEU A 31 -9.41 -1.64 -20.71
CA LEU A 31 -9.68 -2.99 -20.22
C LEU A 31 -10.62 -3.74 -21.17
N PRO A 32 -10.53 -5.08 -21.26
CA PRO A 32 -11.46 -5.87 -22.05
C PRO A 32 -12.89 -5.77 -21.50
N ALA A 33 -13.88 -5.81 -22.38
CA ALA A 33 -15.29 -5.87 -22.04
C ALA A 33 -15.90 -7.22 -22.48
N PRO A 34 -16.48 -8.02 -21.57
CA PRO A 34 -16.59 -7.79 -20.12
C PRO A 34 -15.24 -7.97 -19.39
N LEU A 35 -15.12 -7.34 -18.21
CA LEU A 35 -13.96 -7.54 -17.34
C LEU A 35 -13.87 -9.00 -16.86
N PRO A 36 -12.66 -9.54 -16.64
CA PRO A 36 -12.48 -10.80 -15.93
C PRO A 36 -13.13 -10.76 -14.55
N SER A 37 -13.79 -11.84 -14.12
CA SER A 37 -14.50 -11.90 -12.84
C SER A 37 -13.59 -11.77 -11.61
N ASN A 38 -12.29 -11.97 -11.79
CA ASN A 38 -11.26 -11.82 -10.75
C ASN A 38 -10.63 -10.41 -10.71
N PHE A 39 -11.12 -9.45 -11.49
CA PHE A 39 -10.61 -8.07 -11.53
C PHE A 39 -11.70 -7.06 -11.16
N HIS A 40 -11.39 -6.20 -10.20
CA HIS A 40 -12.28 -5.16 -9.69
C HIS A 40 -11.58 -3.80 -9.76
N LEU A 41 -12.11 -2.87 -10.56
CA LEU A 41 -11.65 -1.48 -10.63
C LEU A 41 -12.64 -0.59 -9.88
N HIS A 42 -12.16 0.13 -8.87
CA HIS A 42 -12.97 1.04 -8.08
C HIS A 42 -12.53 2.50 -8.31
N HIS A 43 -13.51 3.37 -8.59
CA HIS A 43 -13.31 4.81 -8.51
C HIS A 43 -13.52 5.24 -7.05
N THR A 44 -12.45 5.69 -6.41
CA THR A 44 -12.35 5.99 -4.97
C THR A 44 -11.64 7.32 -4.78
N PRO A 45 -12.37 8.45 -4.84
CA PRO A 45 -11.79 9.78 -4.68
C PRO A 45 -10.98 9.91 -3.37
N LEU A 46 -10.01 10.82 -3.35
CA LEU A 46 -9.22 11.05 -2.13
C LEU A 46 -10.05 11.80 -1.09
N THR A 47 -10.02 11.33 0.15
CA THR A 47 -10.58 11.97 1.32
C THR A 47 -9.51 12.18 2.39
N HIS A 48 -9.77 13.07 3.33
CA HIS A 48 -8.88 13.29 4.47
C HIS A 48 -9.07 12.17 5.49
N ILE A 49 -8.02 11.43 5.77
CA ILE A 49 -7.98 10.36 6.77
C ILE A 49 -7.08 10.76 7.93
N GLN A 50 -7.37 10.21 9.11
CA GLN A 50 -6.51 10.33 10.28
C GLN A 50 -5.62 9.08 10.41
N LEU A 51 -4.31 9.25 10.18
CA LEU A 51 -3.35 8.16 10.29
C LEU A 51 -2.89 7.99 11.74
N GLN A 52 -3.11 6.79 12.28
CA GLN A 52 -2.58 6.37 13.57
C GLN A 52 -1.16 5.80 13.41
N SER A 53 -0.18 6.66 13.13
CA SER A 53 1.24 6.29 13.20
C SER A 53 1.79 6.56 14.62
N PRO A 54 2.56 5.62 15.20
CA PRO A 54 3.32 5.83 16.44
C PRO A 54 4.33 6.98 16.35
N GLN A 55 4.83 7.28 15.15
CA GLN A 55 5.84 8.30 14.92
C GLN A 55 5.17 9.66 14.66
N ARG A 56 5.52 10.65 15.50
CA ARG A 56 5.23 12.05 15.23
C ARG A 56 6.51 12.66 14.66
N ASP A 57 6.47 13.15 13.44
CA ASP A 57 7.60 13.94 12.96
C ASP A 57 7.63 15.27 13.69
N ALA A 58 8.80 15.66 14.15
CA ALA A 58 9.03 17.01 14.64
C ALA A 58 8.87 18.07 13.53
N ASP A 59 9.07 17.66 12.27
CA ASP A 59 9.11 18.56 11.10
C ASP A 59 7.84 18.54 10.23
N ALA A 60 6.91 17.60 10.42
CA ALA A 60 5.75 17.44 9.54
C ALA A 60 4.46 18.14 10.02
N GLY A 61 4.52 18.96 11.07
CA GLY A 61 3.31 19.58 11.63
C GLY A 61 2.28 18.54 12.05
N ASP A 62 0.99 18.84 11.94
CA ASP A 62 -0.13 17.96 12.31
C ASP A 62 -0.33 16.82 11.28
N ALA A 63 0.75 16.05 11.02
CA ALA A 63 0.91 14.98 10.02
C ALA A 63 -0.02 13.77 10.19
N HIS A 64 -1.03 13.89 11.03
CA HIS A 64 -2.08 12.90 11.21
C HIS A 64 -3.12 12.97 10.11
N THR A 65 -3.24 14.08 9.36
CA THR A 65 -4.20 14.18 8.25
C THR A 65 -3.53 13.88 6.91
N GLN A 66 -3.94 12.81 6.25
CA GLN A 66 -3.44 12.40 4.93
C GLN A 66 -4.58 12.35 3.91
N GLN A 67 -4.27 12.56 2.62
CA GLN A 67 -5.24 12.30 1.56
C GLN A 67 -5.11 10.86 1.09
N TRP A 68 -6.19 10.09 1.18
CA TRP A 68 -6.21 8.68 0.81
C TRP A 68 -7.52 8.29 0.16
N TYR A 69 -7.50 7.21 -0.61
CA TYR A 69 -8.67 6.65 -1.28
C TYR A 69 -9.83 6.44 -0.30
N ASP A 70 -11.02 6.94 -0.64
CA ASP A 70 -12.27 6.67 0.08
C ASP A 70 -12.71 5.22 -0.16
N TYR A 71 -11.94 4.30 0.42
CA TYR A 71 -12.09 2.87 0.26
C TYR A 71 -11.98 2.19 1.62
N PHE A 72 -13.09 1.59 2.07
CA PHE A 72 -13.17 0.86 3.33
C PHE A 72 -13.56 -0.60 3.09
N PRO A 73 -12.58 -1.49 2.87
CA PRO A 73 -12.85 -2.91 2.65
C PRO A 73 -13.01 -3.61 4.00
N ARG A 74 -14.02 -3.22 4.80
CA ARG A 74 -14.28 -3.86 6.12
C ARG A 74 -14.60 -5.35 6.02
N THR A 75 -14.82 -5.87 4.81
CA THR A 75 -15.23 -7.26 4.53
C THR A 75 -14.35 -8.00 3.52
N GLN A 76 -13.25 -7.41 3.04
CA GLN A 76 -12.37 -8.12 2.09
C GLN A 76 -11.38 -9.05 2.79
N PRO A 77 -10.93 -10.11 2.12
CA PRO A 77 -9.82 -10.93 2.61
C PRO A 77 -8.55 -10.08 2.81
N LEU A 78 -7.65 -10.56 3.66
CA LEU A 78 -6.34 -9.95 3.86
C LEU A 78 -5.57 -9.93 2.54
N CYS A 79 -4.88 -8.81 2.27
CA CYS A 79 -4.10 -8.61 1.06
C CYS A 79 -2.77 -9.39 1.14
N GLU A 80 -2.51 -10.25 0.15
CA GLU A 80 -1.27 -11.02 0.06
C GLU A 80 -0.14 -10.25 -0.65
N LEU A 81 -0.50 -9.35 -1.56
CA LEU A 81 0.41 -8.50 -2.32
C LEU A 81 -0.22 -7.11 -2.53
N LEU A 82 0.40 -6.08 -1.99
CA LEU A 82 0.01 -4.69 -2.13
C LEU A 82 1.01 -3.97 -3.03
N LEU A 83 0.55 -3.46 -4.18
CA LEU A 83 1.33 -2.58 -5.05
C LEU A 83 0.96 -1.12 -4.75
N VAL A 84 1.95 -0.29 -4.46
CA VAL A 84 1.78 1.11 -4.06
C VAL A 84 2.41 2.01 -5.10
N ASP A 85 1.58 2.51 -6.01
CA ASP A 85 1.92 3.47 -7.06
C ASP A 85 1.02 4.72 -6.99
N GLY A 86 0.41 4.97 -5.84
CA GLY A 86 -0.48 6.12 -5.68
C GLY A 86 -0.91 6.33 -4.23
N PRO A 87 -1.54 7.49 -3.95
CA PRO A 87 -1.80 8.59 -4.90
C PRO A 87 -0.52 9.35 -5.28
N PRO A 88 -0.57 10.23 -6.30
CA PRO A 88 0.59 11.04 -6.71
C PRO A 88 1.19 11.83 -5.54
N GLY A 89 2.52 12.00 -5.53
CA GLY A 89 3.19 12.78 -4.47
C GLY A 89 2.74 14.24 -4.37
N SER A 90 2.12 14.77 -5.42
CA SER A 90 1.51 16.11 -5.41
C SER A 90 0.20 16.20 -4.62
N SER A 91 -0.42 15.07 -4.23
CA SER A 91 -1.70 15.05 -3.52
C SER A 91 -1.54 15.45 -2.05
N SER A 92 -0.49 14.96 -1.38
CA SER A 92 -0.08 15.37 -0.04
C SER A 92 1.36 14.94 0.24
N SER A 93 2.03 15.60 1.19
CA SER A 93 3.31 15.09 1.70
C SER A 93 3.11 13.70 2.29
N PHE A 94 3.99 12.77 1.93
CA PHE A 94 3.90 11.36 2.28
C PHE A 94 2.64 10.69 1.73
N ALA A 95 2.20 11.06 0.52
CA ALA A 95 0.96 10.59 -0.11
C ALA A 95 0.73 9.07 -0.03
N ARG A 96 1.79 8.28 -0.24
CA ARG A 96 1.75 6.81 -0.25
C ARG A 96 1.76 6.19 1.15
N LEU A 97 2.13 6.95 2.20
CA LEU A 97 2.30 6.46 3.57
C LEU A 97 1.10 5.66 4.12
N PRO A 98 -0.16 6.02 3.85
CA PRO A 98 -1.28 5.30 4.43
C PRO A 98 -1.45 3.87 3.93
N ALA A 99 -0.84 3.46 2.81
CA ALA A 99 -1.16 2.22 2.12
C ALA A 99 -1.24 0.97 3.02
N PRO A 100 -0.18 0.54 3.73
CA PRO A 100 -0.24 -0.65 4.59
C PRO A 100 -0.96 -0.42 5.94
N TYR A 101 -1.28 0.82 6.31
CA TYR A 101 -2.16 1.10 7.46
C TYR A 101 -3.63 0.91 7.09
N MET A 102 -4.00 1.28 5.87
CA MET A 102 -5.39 1.26 5.39
C MET A 102 -5.79 -0.07 4.76
N ILE A 103 -4.82 -0.81 4.20
CA ILE A 103 -5.04 -2.12 3.57
C ILE A 103 -4.53 -3.24 4.49
N PRO A 104 -5.43 -4.04 5.10
CA PRO A 104 -5.03 -5.14 5.98
C PRO A 104 -4.22 -6.22 5.25
N MET A 105 -2.93 -6.30 5.57
CA MET A 105 -2.01 -7.28 4.96
C MET A 105 -2.05 -8.65 5.65
N ALA A 106 -2.00 -9.71 4.86
CA ALA A 106 -1.82 -11.08 5.32
C ALA A 106 -0.43 -11.29 5.93
N THR A 107 -0.34 -12.17 6.94
CA THR A 107 0.94 -12.58 7.51
C THR A 107 1.82 -13.23 6.43
N GLY A 108 3.04 -12.74 6.26
CA GLY A 108 3.93 -13.19 5.17
C GLY A 108 3.68 -12.53 3.82
N GLY A 109 2.65 -11.69 3.69
CA GLY A 109 2.34 -10.93 2.48
C GLY A 109 3.37 -9.83 2.20
N CYS A 110 3.34 -9.32 0.97
CA CYS A 110 4.34 -8.38 0.46
C CYS A 110 3.73 -7.01 0.14
N VAL A 111 4.51 -5.96 0.38
CA VAL A 111 4.23 -4.60 -0.09
C VAL A 111 5.32 -4.23 -1.09
N VAL A 112 4.94 -3.75 -2.26
CA VAL A 112 5.88 -3.22 -3.26
C VAL A 112 5.52 -1.77 -3.47
N ILE A 113 6.49 -0.87 -3.27
CA ILE A 113 6.32 0.57 -3.51
C ILE A 113 7.18 0.98 -4.71
N ASP A 114 6.57 1.74 -5.61
CA ASP A 114 7.23 2.36 -6.76
C ASP A 114 7.95 3.66 -6.38
N ASP A 115 8.81 4.17 -7.27
CA ASP A 115 9.57 5.42 -7.11
C ASP A 115 10.49 5.47 -5.85
N TYR A 116 11.01 4.33 -5.40
CA TYR A 116 11.84 4.23 -4.19
C TYR A 116 13.16 5.04 -4.25
N GLU A 117 13.59 5.47 -5.44
CA GLU A 117 14.71 6.40 -5.59
C GLU A 117 14.46 7.77 -4.95
N ARG A 118 13.20 8.14 -4.70
CA ARG A 118 12.81 9.43 -4.11
C ARG A 118 12.97 9.42 -2.59
N ASP A 119 13.46 10.53 -2.05
CA ASP A 119 13.72 10.68 -0.61
C ASP A 119 12.45 10.50 0.25
N GLU A 120 11.29 10.94 -0.26
CA GLU A 120 10.01 10.81 0.45
C GLU A 120 9.59 9.33 0.52
N GLU A 121 9.62 8.60 -0.59
CA GLU A 121 9.34 7.17 -0.64
C GLU A 121 10.29 6.34 0.25
N GLN A 122 11.57 6.70 0.31
CA GLN A 122 12.50 6.07 1.26
C GLN A 122 12.13 6.35 2.72
N ALA A 123 11.68 7.58 3.01
CA ALA A 123 11.21 7.94 4.35
C ALA A 123 9.90 7.19 4.71
N ILE A 124 8.99 7.01 3.75
CA ILE A 124 7.79 6.18 3.90
C ILE A 124 8.16 4.75 4.27
N VAL A 125 9.09 4.13 3.51
CA VAL A 125 9.57 2.78 3.79
C VAL A 125 10.14 2.68 5.20
N ARG A 126 11.02 3.61 5.61
CA ARG A 126 11.57 3.64 6.97
C ARG A 126 10.49 3.65 8.05
N ARG A 127 9.38 4.37 7.84
CA ARG A 127 8.24 4.37 8.77
C ARG A 127 7.53 3.03 8.78
N TRP A 128 7.25 2.43 7.64
CA TRP A 128 6.59 1.12 7.60
C TRP A 128 7.42 0.03 8.26
N LEU A 129 8.75 0.04 8.09
CA LEU A 129 9.64 -0.89 8.77
C LEU A 129 9.53 -0.74 10.30
N ALA A 130 9.51 0.50 10.80
CA ALA A 130 9.52 0.78 12.22
C ALA A 130 8.13 0.67 12.90
N ASP A 131 7.06 1.13 12.25
CA ASP A 131 5.71 1.20 12.83
C ASP A 131 4.93 -0.09 12.66
N LEU A 132 5.10 -0.76 11.52
CA LEU A 132 4.36 -1.97 11.16
C LEU A 132 5.22 -3.23 11.26
N GLY A 133 6.51 -3.09 11.55
CA GLY A 133 7.47 -4.19 11.61
C GLY A 133 7.65 -4.87 10.25
N LEU A 134 7.45 -4.17 9.13
CA LEU A 134 7.76 -4.73 7.82
C LEU A 134 9.27 -4.96 7.70
N GLU A 135 9.67 -5.90 6.84
CA GLU A 135 11.07 -6.21 6.56
C GLU A 135 11.37 -5.85 5.10
N LEU A 136 12.40 -5.03 4.84
CA LEU A 136 12.87 -4.78 3.48
C LEU A 136 13.56 -6.04 2.96
N MET A 137 13.00 -6.61 1.90
CA MET A 137 13.47 -7.86 1.30
C MET A 137 14.40 -7.63 0.12
N ASP A 138 14.07 -6.66 -0.73
CA ASP A 138 14.80 -6.39 -1.96
C ASP A 138 14.60 -4.95 -2.44
N ILE A 139 15.53 -4.48 -3.25
CA ILE A 139 15.43 -3.24 -4.02
C ILE A 139 15.69 -3.62 -5.48
N VAL A 140 14.69 -3.44 -6.33
CA VAL A 140 14.75 -3.86 -7.73
C VAL A 140 14.79 -2.63 -8.62
N GLU A 141 15.88 -2.51 -9.38
CA GLU A 141 16.08 -1.42 -10.33
C GLU A 141 15.59 -1.84 -11.73
N PHE A 142 14.65 -1.08 -12.29
CA PHE A 142 14.20 -1.20 -13.67
C PHE A 142 14.31 0.16 -14.39
N ASN A 143 13.16 0.78 -14.71
CA ASN A 143 13.07 2.17 -15.17
C ASN A 143 12.98 3.14 -13.98
N THR A 144 12.25 2.71 -12.94
CA THR A 144 12.20 3.25 -11.59
C THR A 144 12.74 2.20 -10.62
N THR A 145 12.94 2.58 -9.36
CA THR A 145 13.36 1.69 -8.29
C THR A 145 12.14 1.22 -7.51
N LEU A 146 12.00 -0.09 -7.35
CA LEU A 146 10.99 -0.69 -6.49
C LEU A 146 11.62 -1.11 -5.16
N ALA A 147 10.96 -0.83 -4.04
CA ALA A 147 11.27 -1.50 -2.78
C ALA A 147 10.26 -2.60 -2.50
N VAL A 148 10.75 -3.80 -2.19
CA VAL A 148 9.94 -4.96 -1.83
C VAL A 148 10.04 -5.17 -0.32
N LEU A 149 8.92 -5.03 0.38
CA LEU A 149 8.81 -5.26 1.81
C LEU A 149 7.93 -6.48 2.10
N ARG A 150 8.14 -7.10 3.25
CA ARG A 150 7.36 -8.25 3.70
C ARG A 150 6.82 -8.04 5.11
N LYS A 151 5.57 -8.42 5.32
CA LYS A 151 4.99 -8.55 6.66
C LYS A 151 5.50 -9.85 7.32
N PRO A 152 6.21 -9.80 8.45
CA PRO A 152 6.83 -10.98 9.02
C PRO A 152 5.81 -12.05 9.40
N ARG A 153 6.23 -13.33 9.27
CA ARG A 153 5.39 -14.48 9.63
C ARG A 153 5.16 -14.63 11.14
N TRP A 154 5.96 -13.95 11.96
CA TRP A 154 5.97 -14.04 13.41
C TRP A 154 5.22 -12.89 14.10
N ALA A 155 4.63 -11.94 13.36
CA ALA A 155 3.96 -10.74 13.89
C ALA A 155 2.76 -11.02 14.84
N GLY A 156 2.38 -12.29 15.05
CA GLY A 156 1.38 -12.73 16.04
C GLY A 156 1.97 -13.28 17.34
N LEU A 157 3.29 -13.30 17.51
CA LEU A 157 3.96 -13.70 18.75
C LEU A 157 4.46 -12.45 19.46
N GLU A 158 3.59 -11.81 20.25
CA GLU A 158 4.06 -11.01 21.38
C GLU A 158 4.91 -11.93 22.27
N VAL A 159 6.22 -11.94 22.04
CA VAL A 159 7.15 -12.49 23.02
C VAL A 159 7.16 -11.52 24.18
N LYS A 160 6.33 -11.83 25.19
CA LYS A 160 6.41 -11.26 26.54
C LYS A 160 7.79 -11.55 27.10
N TRP A 161 8.79 -10.73 26.76
CA TRP A 161 10.03 -10.67 27.51
C TRP A 161 9.74 -9.99 28.86
N ARG A 162 9.13 -10.75 29.78
CA ARG A 162 9.31 -10.46 31.21
C ARG A 162 10.79 -10.67 31.49
N ARG A 163 11.51 -9.57 31.73
CA ARG A 163 12.82 -9.58 32.39
C ARG A 163 12.72 -10.51 33.61
N LEU A 164 13.28 -11.70 33.50
CA LEU A 164 13.73 -12.44 34.68
C LEU A 164 14.96 -11.68 35.16
N LYS A 165 14.73 -10.77 36.11
CA LYS A 165 15.79 -10.27 36.98
C LYS A 165 16.30 -11.48 37.76
N ASN A 166 17.55 -11.84 37.54
CA ASN A 166 18.40 -12.40 38.58
C ASN A 166 19.43 -11.33 38.91
#